data_AF-A0A817S627-F1
#
_entry.id   AF-A0A817S627-F1
#
_cell.length_a   1.000
_cell.length_b   1.000
_cell.length_c   1.000
_cell.angle_alpha   90.00
_cell.angle_beta   90.00
_cell.angle_gamma   90.00
#
_symmetry.space_group_name_H-M   'P 1'
#
loop_
_entity.id
_entity.type
_entity.pdbx_description
1 polymer ?
#
loop_
_entity_poly.entity_id
_entity_poly.type
_entity_poly.pdbx_seq_one_letter_code
_entity_poly.pdbx_strand_id
1 'polypeptide(L)'
;VSQYCFATCSYRERKSEPTEMMPLEGYTVDYAEADNGLIMHDGKYFFKAVREGDIVTFATNEENERHSWVQALYRATGQSHKPTPPITLNNKSSQLNQTSGQKDQIDSDRSKKLGFDEYIQSDPCKFDHHDLFKTLQTATLDFRLNDPYCSL
;
A
#
# COMPACT_ATOMS: atom_id res chain seq x y z
N VAL A 1 19.46 10.55 23.10
CA VAL A 1 19.56 9.08 23.19
C VAL A 1 18.27 8.59 23.84
N SER A 2 17.40 7.89 23.09
CA SER A 2 16.18 7.30 23.67
C SER A 2 16.59 6.23 24.69
N GLN A 3 16.00 6.29 25.90
CA GLN A 3 16.35 5.40 27.02
C GLN A 3 15.63 4.03 26.98
N TYR A 4 14.96 3.72 25.87
CA TYR A 4 14.10 2.55 25.75
C TYR A 4 14.52 1.69 24.56
N CYS A 5 14.79 0.42 24.83
CA CYS A 5 15.00 -0.61 23.81
C CYS A 5 13.75 -1.49 23.77
N PHE A 6 13.22 -1.73 22.56
CA PHE A 6 12.03 -2.55 22.33
C PHE A 6 12.41 -3.81 21.57
N ALA A 7 11.65 -4.87 21.77
CA ALA A 7 11.81 -6.13 21.05
C ALA A 7 10.44 -6.72 20.69
N THR A 8 10.37 -7.44 19.58
CA THR A 8 9.23 -8.30 19.25
C THR A 8 9.49 -9.70 19.79
N CYS A 9 8.53 -10.25 20.51
CA CYS A 9 8.64 -11.56 21.14
C CYS A 9 7.47 -12.45 20.71
N SER A 10 7.76 -13.67 20.25
CA SER A 10 6.74 -14.68 19.99
C SER A 10 6.67 -15.65 21.18
N TYR A 11 5.46 -15.95 21.64
CA TYR A 11 5.22 -16.87 22.76
C TYR A 11 4.41 -18.06 22.27
N ARG A 12 4.76 -19.26 22.72
CA ARG A 12 3.91 -20.44 22.55
C ARG A 12 2.88 -20.51 23.65
N GLU A 13 1.75 -21.12 23.36
CA GLU A 13 0.69 -21.31 24.34
C GLU A 13 1.24 -22.03 25.59
N ARG A 14 0.86 -21.52 26.77
CA ARG A 14 1.24 -22.07 28.09
C ARG A 14 2.75 -22.06 28.40
N LYS A 15 3.55 -21.21 27.73
CA LYS A 15 4.96 -20.97 28.09
C LYS A 15 5.18 -19.51 28.48
N SER A 16 5.96 -19.29 29.55
CA SER A 16 6.32 -17.96 30.04
C SER A 16 7.51 -17.34 29.30
N GLU A 17 8.36 -18.17 28.69
CA GLU A 17 9.54 -17.73 27.96
C GLU A 17 9.23 -17.50 26.47
N PRO A 18 9.78 -16.44 25.86
CA PRO A 18 9.63 -16.20 24.43
C PRO A 18 10.33 -17.29 23.63
N THR A 19 9.69 -17.77 22.58
CA THR A 19 10.25 -18.74 21.63
C THR A 19 11.18 -18.06 20.64
N GLU A 20 10.79 -16.88 20.15
CA GLU A 20 11.65 -16.02 19.34
C GLU A 20 11.62 -14.61 19.93
N MET A 21 12.77 -13.95 19.93
CA MET A 21 12.92 -12.57 20.37
C MET A 21 13.80 -11.84 19.37
N MET A 22 13.32 -10.70 18.91
CA MET A 22 14.00 -9.85 17.93
C MET A 22 14.04 -8.41 18.48
N PRO A 23 15.23 -7.89 18.86
CA PRO A 23 15.38 -6.48 19.21
C PRO A 23 15.09 -5.58 18.00
N LEU A 24 14.39 -4.47 18.23
CA LEU A 24 14.05 -3.49 17.20
C LEU A 24 15.13 -2.42 17.00
N GLU A 25 16.23 -2.50 17.72
CA GLU A 25 17.35 -1.57 17.59
C GLU A 25 17.98 -1.65 16.20
N GLY A 26 18.08 -0.50 15.53
CA GLY A 26 18.62 -0.38 14.17
C GLY A 26 17.66 -0.83 13.07
N TYR A 27 16.44 -1.28 13.42
CA TYR A 27 15.42 -1.59 12.44
C TYR A 27 14.67 -0.34 11.98
N THR A 28 14.20 -0.39 10.75
CA THR A 28 13.19 0.52 10.19
C THR A 28 11.99 -0.30 9.75
N VAL A 29 10.78 0.20 9.98
CA VAL A 29 9.54 -0.43 9.53
C VAL A 29 8.98 0.33 8.34
N ASP A 30 8.44 -0.40 7.37
CA ASP A 30 7.63 0.17 6.30
C ASP A 30 6.57 -0.81 5.80
N TYR A 31 5.57 -0.27 5.10
CA TYR A 31 4.55 -1.08 4.45
C TYR A 31 5.17 -1.90 3.31
N ALA A 32 4.63 -3.09 3.09
CA ALA A 32 5.07 -3.98 2.02
C ALA A 32 3.88 -4.36 1.13
N GLU A 33 4.16 -4.59 -0.15
CA GLU A 33 3.19 -5.22 -1.05
C GLU A 33 3.09 -6.70 -0.77
N ALA A 34 1.98 -7.32 -1.16
CA ALA A 34 1.84 -8.76 -1.12
C ALA A 34 2.88 -9.38 -2.07
N ASP A 35 3.86 -10.07 -1.52
CA ASP A 35 4.79 -10.85 -2.32
C ASP A 35 4.07 -12.14 -2.74
N ASN A 36 3.93 -12.34 -4.06
CA ASN A 36 3.29 -13.52 -4.65
C ASN A 36 4.01 -14.83 -4.24
N GLY A 37 5.26 -14.76 -3.76
CA GLY A 37 5.99 -15.90 -3.20
C GLY A 37 5.75 -16.16 -1.70
N LEU A 38 5.18 -15.19 -0.97
CA LEU A 38 4.94 -15.23 0.48
C LEU A 38 3.44 -15.22 0.80
N ILE A 39 2.63 -16.00 0.07
CA ILE A 39 1.36 -16.49 0.59
C ILE A 39 1.65 -17.52 1.72
N MET A 40 2.48 -17.13 2.68
CA MET A 40 2.65 -17.79 3.96
C MET A 40 1.39 -17.46 4.77
N HIS A 41 0.65 -18.51 5.14
CA HIS A 41 -0.22 -18.48 6.31
C HIS A 41 -1.23 -17.31 6.37
N ASP A 42 -2.23 -17.29 5.50
CA ASP A 42 -3.51 -16.54 5.65
C ASP A 42 -3.43 -15.00 5.78
N GLY A 43 -2.23 -14.42 5.83
CA GLY A 43 -2.00 -12.99 5.95
C GLY A 43 -2.36 -12.25 4.67
N LYS A 44 -3.09 -11.15 4.80
CA LYS A 44 -3.59 -10.33 3.67
C LYS A 44 -2.84 -9.02 3.50
N TYR A 45 -2.31 -8.46 4.59
CA TYR A 45 -1.66 -7.17 4.61
C TYR A 45 -0.26 -7.30 5.19
N PHE A 46 0.73 -6.81 4.45
CA PHE A 46 2.14 -7.03 4.78
C PHE A 46 2.85 -5.73 5.17
N PHE A 47 3.85 -5.87 6.03
CA PHE A 47 4.82 -4.84 6.38
C PHE A 47 6.15 -5.49 6.74
N LYS A 48 7.25 -4.76 6.62
CA LYS A 48 8.60 -5.29 6.84
C LYS A 48 9.37 -4.45 7.83
N ALA A 49 10.20 -5.11 8.62
CA ALA A 49 11.26 -4.49 9.39
C ALA A 49 12.61 -4.78 8.70
N VAL A 50 13.37 -3.75 8.38
CA VAL A 50 14.65 -3.84 7.68
C VAL A 50 15.77 -3.26 8.53
N ARG A 51 16.85 -4.02 8.64
CA ARG A 51 18.16 -3.63 9.18
C ARG A 51 19.23 -4.09 8.20
N GLU A 52 20.45 -3.56 8.32
CA GLU A 52 21.57 -4.02 7.50
C GLU A 52 21.74 -5.55 7.59
N GLY A 53 21.61 -6.23 6.44
CA GLY A 53 21.73 -7.68 6.33
C GLY A 53 20.54 -8.48 6.87
N ASP A 54 19.43 -7.84 7.28
CA ASP A 54 18.31 -8.51 7.93
C ASP A 54 16.96 -7.92 7.52
N ILE A 55 16.02 -8.78 7.11
CA ILE A 55 14.67 -8.39 6.70
C ILE A 55 13.68 -9.36 7.32
N VAL A 56 12.77 -8.81 8.11
CA VAL A 56 11.67 -9.57 8.72
C VAL A 56 10.35 -9.08 8.13
N THR A 57 9.59 -9.99 7.53
CA THR A 57 8.27 -9.72 6.98
C THR A 57 7.20 -10.17 7.97
N PHE A 58 6.26 -9.27 8.23
CA PHE A 58 5.08 -9.52 9.07
C PHE A 58 3.82 -9.45 8.21
N ALA A 59 2.79 -10.17 8.64
CA ALA A 59 1.49 -10.18 7.97
C ALA A 59 0.35 -10.05 9.00
N THR A 60 -0.72 -9.36 8.60
CA THR A 60 -1.99 -9.28 9.35
C THR A 60 -3.16 -9.62 8.44
N ASN A 61 -4.30 -9.94 9.05
CA ASN A 61 -5.53 -10.26 8.33
C ASN A 61 -6.37 -9.02 8.02
N GLU A 62 -6.16 -7.94 8.78
CA GLU A 62 -6.86 -6.67 8.65
C GLU A 62 -5.90 -5.51 8.40
N GLU A 63 -6.34 -4.55 7.59
CA GLU A 63 -5.55 -3.37 7.23
C GLU A 63 -5.34 -2.43 8.43
N ASN A 64 -6.38 -2.25 9.25
CA ASN A 64 -6.32 -1.41 10.43
C ASN A 64 -5.31 -1.96 11.46
N GLU A 65 -5.19 -3.28 11.55
CA GLU A 65 -4.21 -3.95 12.39
C GLU A 65 -2.79 -3.69 11.88
N ARG A 66 -2.55 -3.87 10.57
CA ARG A 66 -1.28 -3.50 9.93
C ARG A 66 -0.92 -2.05 10.23
N HIS A 67 -1.86 -1.13 10.06
CA HIS A 67 -1.61 0.28 10.31
C HIS A 67 -1.20 0.53 11.77
N SER A 68 -1.90 -0.09 12.73
CA SER A 68 -1.59 0.04 14.15
C SER A 68 -0.21 -0.52 14.49
N TRP A 69 0.15 -1.69 13.95
CA TRP A 69 1.47 -2.30 14.14
C TRP A 69 2.60 -1.43 13.56
N VAL A 70 2.44 -0.93 12.34
CA VAL A 70 3.43 -0.05 11.71
C VAL A 70 3.64 1.23 12.52
N GLN A 71 2.56 1.84 13.05
CA GLN A 71 2.69 3.03 13.91
C GLN A 71 3.37 2.73 15.25
N ALA A 72 3.10 1.56 15.85
CA ALA A 72 3.76 1.15 17.08
C ALA A 72 5.26 0.91 16.86
N LEU A 73 5.62 0.18 15.81
CA LEU A 73 7.00 -0.11 15.44
C LEU A 73 7.77 1.15 15.01
N TYR A 74 7.13 2.08 14.31
CA TYR A 74 7.73 3.38 13.97
C TYR A 74 8.18 4.15 15.23
N ARG A 75 7.32 4.18 16.26
CA ARG A 75 7.65 4.81 17.55
C ARG A 75 8.73 4.06 18.31
N ALA A 76 8.68 2.72 18.29
CA ALA A 76 9.62 1.87 18.99
C ALA A 76 11.03 1.91 18.39
N THR A 77 11.14 1.95 17.06
CA THR A 77 12.41 2.04 16.33
C THR A 77 13.02 3.44 16.37
N GLY A 78 12.19 4.48 16.48
CA GLY A 78 12.65 5.87 16.43
C GLY A 78 13.25 6.27 15.09
N GLN A 79 12.94 5.53 14.01
CA GLN A 79 13.42 5.85 12.66
C GLN A 79 13.02 7.28 12.27
N SER A 80 13.90 7.98 11.54
CA SER A 80 13.65 9.38 11.16
C SER A 80 12.63 9.51 10.02
N HIS A 81 12.55 8.50 9.15
CA HIS A 81 11.63 8.50 8.01
C HIS A 81 10.29 7.87 8.39
N LYS A 82 9.18 8.56 8.13
CA LYS A 82 7.85 8.05 8.44
C LYS A 82 7.44 6.95 7.43
N PRO A 83 6.91 5.80 7.88
CA PRO A 83 6.37 4.77 6.99
C PRO A 83 5.28 5.33 6.09
N THR A 84 5.29 4.95 4.81
CA THR A 84 4.35 5.48 3.81
C THR A 84 3.25 4.45 3.56
N PRO A 85 2.00 4.70 3.99
CA PRO A 85 0.92 3.76 3.75
C PRO A 85 0.67 3.60 2.24
N PRO A 86 0.35 2.39 1.78
CA PRO A 86 -0.08 2.20 0.40
C PRO A 86 -1.34 3.00 0.15
N ILE A 87 -1.42 3.65 -1.02
CA ILE A 87 -2.55 4.48 -1.39
C ILE A 87 -3.74 3.57 -1.72
N THR A 88 -4.51 3.18 -0.70
CA THR A 88 -5.79 2.50 -0.89
C THR A 88 -6.82 3.52 -1.36
N LEU A 89 -7.39 3.30 -2.55
CA LEU A 89 -8.38 4.17 -3.21
C LEU A 89 -9.68 4.41 -2.40
N ASN A 90 -9.87 3.78 -1.23
CA ASN A 90 -11.14 3.78 -0.49
C ASN A 90 -11.20 4.62 0.80
N ASN A 91 -10.11 5.17 1.35
CA ASN A 91 -10.18 5.97 2.60
C ASN A 91 -9.81 7.44 2.36
N LYS A 92 -10.72 8.18 1.72
CA LYS A 92 -10.73 9.65 1.76
C LYS A 92 -11.32 10.13 3.10
N SER A 93 -10.55 10.14 4.20
CA SER A 93 -10.91 10.94 5.39
C SER A 93 -9.86 10.92 6.50
N SER A 94 -8.58 11.17 6.22
CA SER A 94 -7.73 11.81 7.24
C SER A 94 -6.37 12.22 6.68
N GLN A 95 -6.04 13.48 6.95
CA GLN A 95 -4.73 14.10 6.75
C GLN A 95 -4.47 14.67 5.34
N LEU A 96 -5.31 15.65 4.96
CA LEU A 96 -4.78 16.84 4.31
C LEU A 96 -3.78 17.48 5.28
N ASN A 97 -2.48 17.37 5.00
CA ASN A 97 -1.53 18.45 5.28
C ASN A 97 -0.18 18.19 4.59
N GLN A 98 0.24 19.19 3.82
CA GLN A 98 1.62 19.51 3.43
C GLN A 98 2.24 18.71 2.26
N THR A 99 2.15 19.26 1.04
CA THR A 99 3.24 20.04 0.38
C THR A 99 2.94 20.17 -1.11
N SER A 100 2.71 21.41 -1.55
CA SER A 100 2.20 21.80 -2.87
C SER A 100 3.24 21.70 -4.02
N GLY A 101 4.25 20.84 -3.89
CA GLY A 101 5.33 20.69 -4.88
C GLY A 101 5.59 19.26 -5.34
N GLN A 102 4.97 18.25 -4.73
CA GLN A 102 5.15 16.84 -5.13
C GLN A 102 3.97 16.28 -5.92
N LYS A 103 2.89 17.03 -6.10
CA LYS A 103 1.66 16.51 -6.70
C LYS A 103 1.83 16.10 -8.17
N ASP A 104 2.58 16.89 -8.95
CA ASP A 104 2.77 16.63 -10.39
C ASP A 104 3.73 15.45 -10.67
N GLN A 105 4.73 15.23 -9.81
CA GLN A 105 5.61 14.06 -9.90
C GLN A 105 4.89 12.78 -9.44
N ILE A 106 4.07 12.89 -8.39
CA ILE A 106 3.28 11.77 -7.86
C ILE A 106 2.20 11.34 -8.86
N ASP A 107 1.54 12.25 -9.57
CA ASP A 107 0.53 11.90 -10.58
C ASP A 107 1.13 11.23 -11.83
N SER A 108 2.37 11.59 -12.19
CA SER A 108 3.12 10.93 -13.27
C SER A 108 3.52 9.49 -12.89
N ASP A 109 3.96 9.25 -11.65
CA ASP A 109 4.28 7.90 -11.15
C ASP A 109 3.03 7.03 -10.88
N ARG A 110 1.94 7.68 -10.46
CA ARG A 110 0.60 7.07 -10.29
C ARG A 110 0.07 6.49 -11.60
N SER A 111 0.34 7.16 -12.72
CA SER A 111 -0.11 6.72 -14.04
C SER A 111 0.75 5.60 -14.61
N LYS A 112 2.05 5.62 -14.33
CA LYS A 112 3.00 4.56 -14.71
C LYS A 112 2.66 3.21 -14.10
N LYS A 113 2.30 3.18 -12.81
CA LYS A 113 2.03 1.93 -12.09
C LYS A 113 0.73 1.23 -12.51
N LEU A 114 -0.20 1.96 -13.13
CA LEU A 114 -1.49 1.47 -13.62
C LEU A 114 -1.48 1.15 -15.13
N GLY A 115 -0.33 1.27 -15.80
CA GLY A 115 -0.24 1.10 -17.26
C GLY A 115 -0.84 2.26 -18.05
N PHE A 116 -1.12 3.41 -17.41
CA PHE A 116 -1.64 4.60 -18.09
C PHE A 116 -0.55 5.43 -18.79
N ASP A 117 0.73 5.10 -18.59
CA ASP A 117 1.85 5.84 -19.16
C ASP A 117 1.78 5.90 -20.70
N GLU A 118 1.38 4.80 -21.34
CA GLU A 118 1.21 4.73 -22.79
C GLU A 118 0.12 5.69 -23.26
N TYR A 119 -1.02 5.74 -22.57
CA TYR A 119 -2.14 6.62 -22.94
C TYR A 119 -1.84 8.10 -22.69
N ILE A 120 -1.07 8.42 -21.64
CA ILE A 120 -0.69 9.81 -21.30
C ILE A 120 0.38 10.32 -22.26
N GLN A 121 1.29 9.47 -22.70
CA GLN A 121 2.35 9.82 -23.65
C GLN A 121 1.89 9.76 -25.11
N SER A 122 0.73 9.15 -25.36
CA SER A 122 0.18 9.04 -26.71
C SER A 122 -0.30 10.39 -27.24
N ASP A 123 -0.03 10.62 -28.53
CA ASP A 123 -0.49 11.82 -29.22
C ASP A 123 -1.98 11.68 -29.58
N PRO A 124 -2.88 12.50 -29.01
CA PRO A 124 -4.31 12.40 -29.25
C PRO A 124 -4.68 12.56 -30.74
N CYS A 125 -3.88 13.28 -31.52
CA CYS A 125 -4.14 13.53 -32.95
C CYS A 125 -3.84 12.32 -33.85
N LYS A 126 -3.19 11.27 -33.31
CA LYS A 126 -2.84 10.06 -34.07
C LYS A 126 -3.88 8.95 -33.96
N PHE A 127 -4.91 9.13 -33.15
CA PHE A 127 -5.97 8.14 -32.98
C PHE A 127 -7.10 8.34 -34.00
N ASP A 128 -7.71 7.23 -34.40
CA ASP A 128 -8.97 7.29 -35.14
C ASP A 128 -10.11 7.64 -34.16
N HIS A 129 -10.45 8.93 -34.12
CA HIS A 129 -11.52 9.43 -33.27
C HIS A 129 -12.90 8.85 -33.63
N HIS A 130 -13.12 8.41 -34.87
CA HIS A 130 -14.39 7.83 -35.28
C HIS A 130 -14.60 6.46 -34.61
N ASP A 131 -13.59 5.60 -34.67
CA ASP A 131 -13.64 4.28 -34.06
C ASP A 131 -13.66 4.33 -32.52
N LEU A 132 -12.90 5.25 -31.93
CA LEU A 132 -12.94 5.49 -30.48
C LEU A 132 -14.34 5.94 -30.03
N PHE A 133 -14.96 6.85 -30.78
CA PHE A 133 -16.30 7.35 -30.47
C PHE A 133 -17.35 6.25 -30.59
N LYS A 134 -17.28 5.42 -31.64
CA LYS A 134 -18.15 4.26 -31.80
C LYS A 134 -18.01 3.29 -30.62
N THR A 135 -16.77 2.97 -30.23
CA THR A 135 -16.48 2.09 -29.08
C THR A 135 -17.07 2.65 -27.78
N LEU A 136 -16.88 3.95 -27.53
CA LEU A 136 -17.44 4.62 -26.36
C LEU A 136 -18.98 4.56 -26.35
N GLN A 137 -19.62 4.80 -27.49
CA GLN A 137 -21.07 4.75 -27.61
C GLN A 137 -21.61 3.34 -27.34
N THR A 138 -21.00 2.30 -27.92
CA THR A 138 -21.39 0.91 -27.70
C THR A 138 -21.26 0.54 -26.23
N ALA A 139 -20.10 0.80 -25.60
CA ALA A 139 -19.88 0.48 -24.19
C ALA A 139 -20.83 1.24 -23.25
N THR A 140 -21.13 2.51 -23.57
CA THR A 140 -22.08 3.32 -22.80
C THR A 140 -23.50 2.76 -22.90
N LEU A 141 -23.90 2.32 -24.09
CA LEU A 141 -25.22 1.76 -24.33
C LEU A 141 -25.37 0.40 -23.65
N ASP A 142 -24.35 -0.46 -23.74
CA ASP A 142 -24.30 -1.74 -23.03
C ASP A 142 -24.38 -1.55 -21.51
N PHE A 143 -23.63 -0.58 -20.97
CA PHE A 143 -23.71 -0.26 -19.54
C PHE A 143 -25.13 0.16 -19.13
N ARG A 144 -25.76 1.06 -19.90
CA ARG A 144 -27.11 1.55 -19.59
C ARG A 144 -28.19 0.49 -19.73
N LEU A 145 -28.10 -0.39 -20.73
CA LEU A 145 -29.04 -1.49 -20.89
C LEU A 145 -28.97 -2.49 -19.73
N ASN A 146 -27.79 -2.62 -19.11
CA ASN A 146 -27.56 -3.50 -17.98
C ASN A 146 -27.65 -2.79 -16.62
N ASP A 147 -27.96 -1.49 -16.58
CA ASP A 147 -28.12 -0.74 -15.33
C ASP A 147 -29.47 -1.09 -14.68
N PRO A 148 -29.49 -1.72 -13.50
CA PRO A 148 -30.72 -2.16 -12.84
C PRO A 148 -31.55 -1.01 -12.24
N TYR A 149 -31.00 0.20 -12.14
CA TYR A 149 -31.66 1.34 -11.51
C TYR A 149 -32.19 2.37 -12.51
N CYS A 150 -31.57 2.46 -13.68
CA CYS A 150 -31.96 3.34 -14.77
C CYS A 150 -31.68 2.68 -16.13
N SER A 151 -32.47 1.66 -16.50
CA SER A 151 -32.46 1.16 -17.87
C SER A 151 -33.13 2.16 -18.81
N LEU A 152 -32.62 2.26 -20.03
CA LEU A 152 -33.20 3.08 -21.11
C LEU A 152 -34.57 2.56 -21.56
#